data_AF-A0A7J9MFN8-F1
#
_entry.id   AF-A0A7J9MFN8-F1
#
_cell.length_a   1.000
_cell.length_b   1.000
_cell.length_c   1.000
_cell.angle_alpha   90.00
_cell.angle_beta   90.00
_cell.angle_gamma   90.00
#
_symmetry.space_group_name_H-M   'P 1'
#
loop_
_entity.id
_entity.type
_entity.pdbx_description
1 polymer ?
#
loop_
_entity_poly.entity_id
_entity_poly.type
_entity_poly.pdbx_seq_one_letter_code
_entity_poly.pdbx_strand_id
1 'polypeptide(L)' 'ILFIIFSPSGKPYLFGHPFVQSTTKRFLNPNQPLNKTIYAHVEAFPKVRINLLDKISMRSTTN' A
#
# COMPACT_ATOMS: atom_id res chain seq x y z
N ILE A 1 -9.23 5.35 6.97
CA ILE A 1 -9.24 5.72 8.41
C ILE A 1 -7.84 5.49 8.98
N LEU A 2 -7.38 6.30 9.95
CA LEU A 2 -6.05 6.21 10.56
C LEU A 2 -6.19 6.05 12.07
N PHE A 3 -5.50 5.06 12.63
CA PHE A 3 -5.40 4.80 14.06
C PHE A 3 -3.94 4.89 14.49
N ILE A 4 -3.72 5.56 15.62
CA ILE A 4 -2.41 5.70 16.25
C ILE A 4 -2.57 5.21 17.69
N ILE A 5 -1.78 4.20 18.07
CA ILE A 5 -1.81 3.59 19.40
C ILE A 5 -0.42 3.74 20.00
N PHE A 6 -0.34 4.29 21.21
CA PHE A 6 0.92 4.40 21.95
C PHE A 6 1.06 3.24 22.93
N SER A 7 2.21 2.58 22.96
CA SER A 7 2.52 1.64 24.04
C SER A 7 2.66 2.39 25.37
N PRO A 8 2.58 1.67 26.51
CA PRO A 8 2.93 2.25 27.82
C PRO A 8 4.36 2.85 27.86
N SER A 9 5.27 2.33 27.03
CA SER A 9 6.63 2.85 26.84
C SER A 9 6.72 4.06 25.89
N GLY A 10 5.60 4.58 25.41
CA GLY A 10 5.52 5.76 24.54
C GLY A 10 5.84 5.51 23.06
N LYS A 11 5.99 4.25 22.63
CA LYS A 11 6.29 3.93 21.23
C LYS A 11 5.00 3.94 20.40
N PRO A 12 4.96 4.67 19.27
CA PRO A 12 3.77 4.72 18.42
C PRO A 12 3.67 3.50 17.50
N TYR A 13 2.45 2.99 17.35
CA TYR A 13 2.05 2.00 16.36
C TYR A 13 0.96 2.61 15.48
N LEU A 14 1.12 2.51 14.16
CA LEU A 14 0.22 3.13 13.20
C LEU A 14 -0.49 2.07 12.35
N PHE A 15 -1.80 2.23 12.20
CA PHE A 15 -2.62 1.41 11.32
C PHE A 15 -3.53 2.31 10.49
N GLY A 16 -3.53 2.13 9.17
CA GLY A 16 -4.27 3.03 8.28
C GLY A 16 -4.75 2.33 7.02
N HIS A 17 -6.04 2.52 6.70
CA HIS A 17 -6.64 2.06 5.45
C HIS A 17 -6.85 3.25 4.49
N PRO A 18 -6.47 3.13 3.20
CA PRO A 18 -5.88 1.95 2.54
C PRO A 18 -4.38 1.76 2.78
N PHE A 19 -3.66 2.81 3.15
CA PHE A 19 -2.26 2.73 3.57
C PHE A 19 -1.96 3.89 4.51
N VAL A 20 -1.07 3.71 5.50
CA VAL A 20 -0.74 4.80 6.44
C VAL A 20 -0.24 6.04 5.69
N GLN A 21 0.73 5.87 4.79
CA GLN A 21 1.30 7.00 4.03
C GLN A 21 0.26 7.72 3.15
N SER A 22 -0.72 7.01 2.60
CA SER A 22 -1.77 7.66 1.80
C SER A 22 -2.71 8.48 2.67
N THR A 23 -3.04 7.97 3.85
CA THR A 23 -3.84 8.72 4.84
C THR A 23 -3.08 9.93 5.37
N THR A 24 -1.77 9.81 5.66
CA THR A 24 -0.94 10.93 6.15
C THR A 24 -0.82 12.05 5.13
N LYS A 25 -0.61 11.72 3.84
CA LYS A 25 -0.55 12.73 2.76
C LYS A 25 -1.83 13.55 2.66
N ARG A 26 -3.00 12.93 2.85
CA ARG A 26 -4.29 13.62 2.87
C ARG A 26 -4.44 14.52 4.10
N PHE A 27 -3.96 14.09 5.27
CA PHE A 27 -3.97 14.94 6.48
C PHE A 27 -3.07 16.17 6.33
N LEU A 28 -1.88 16.01 5.74
CA LEU A 28 -0.93 17.11 5.53
C LEU A 28 -1.36 18.06 4.41
N ASN A 29 -2.08 17.56 3.40
CA ASN A 29 -2.60 18.38 2.30
C ASN A 29 -4.08 18.04 2.03
N PRO A 30 -5.02 18.65 2.77
CA PRO A 30 -6.45 18.32 2.71
C PRO A 30 -7.09 18.57 1.35
N ASN A 31 -6.54 19.51 0.58
CA ASN A 31 -7.07 19.93 -0.72
C ASN A 31 -6.53 19.08 -1.88
N GLN A 32 -5.58 18.17 -1.61
CA GLN A 32 -5.00 17.35 -2.66
C GLN A 32 -5.99 16.26 -3.09
N PRO A 33 -6.35 16.17 -4.38
CA PRO A 33 -7.24 15.14 -4.86
C PRO A 33 -6.62 13.75 -4.61
N LEU A 34 -7.40 12.89 -3.95
CA LEU A 34 -7.05 11.51 -3.58
C LEU A 34 -6.67 10.64 -4.81
N ASN A 35 -7.08 11.08 -5.99
CA ASN A 35 -7.06 10.34 -7.24
C ASN A 35 -5.84 10.69 -8.08
N LYS A 36 -4.79 9.86 -7.99
CA LYS A 36 -4.01 9.34 -9.14
C LYS A 36 -2.88 8.43 -8.66
N THR A 37 -2.15 8.82 -7.61
CA THR A 37 -0.97 8.08 -7.15
C THR A 37 -1.31 6.82 -6.34
N ILE A 38 -2.41 6.84 -5.56
CA ILE A 38 -2.81 5.69 -4.72
C ILE A 38 -3.37 4.57 -5.59
N TYR A 39 -4.25 4.88 -6.54
CA TYR A 39 -4.76 3.88 -7.50
C TYR A 39 -3.62 3.29 -8.34
N ALA A 40 -2.67 4.11 -8.82
CA ALA A 40 -1.51 3.61 -9.54
C ALA A 40 -0.65 2.63 -8.70
N HIS A 41 -0.45 2.90 -7.41
CA HIS A 41 0.31 2.00 -6.52
C HIS A 41 -0.48 0.73 -6.16
N VAL A 42 -1.78 0.88 -5.88
CA VAL A 42 -2.70 -0.23 -5.57
C VAL A 42 -2.91 -1.15 -6.77
N GLU A 43 -2.82 -0.64 -8.00
CA GLU A 43 -2.87 -1.46 -9.22
C GLU A 43 -1.51 -2.04 -9.61
N ALA A 44 -0.41 -1.31 -9.40
CA ALA A 44 0.92 -1.78 -9.78
C ALA A 44 1.34 -3.02 -8.98
N PHE A 45 1.00 -3.08 -7.69
CA PHE A 45 1.42 -4.21 -6.84
C PHE A 45 0.76 -5.55 -7.24
N PRO A 46 -0.57 -5.63 -7.50
CA PRO A 46 -1.19 -6.81 -8.09
C PRO A 46 -0.64 -7.16 -9.48
N LYS A 47 -0.45 -6.16 -10.37
CA LYS A 47 0.09 -6.39 -11.72
C LYS A 47 1.49 -7.00 -11.70
N VAL A 48 2.38 -6.49 -10.85
CA VAL A 48 3.75 -7.02 -10.68
C VAL A 48 3.71 -8.44 -10.12
N ARG A 49 2.83 -8.72 -9.15
CA ARG A 49 2.70 -10.05 -8.56
C ARG A 49 2.13 -11.06 -9.56
N ILE A 50 1.14 -10.68 -10.35
CA ILE A 50 0.56 -11.52 -11.42
C ILE A 50 1.63 -11.86 -12.46
N ASN A 51 2.37 -10.86 -12.95
CA ASN A 51 3.45 -11.08 -13.93
C ASN A 51 4.57 -11.99 -13.38
N LEU A 52 4.87 -11.90 -12.09
CA LEU A 52 5.83 -12.79 -11.43
C LEU A 52 5.32 -14.23 -11.38
N LEU A 53 4.04 -14.42 -11.04
CA LEU A 53 3.41 -15.74 -10.98
C LEU A 53 3.33 -16.39 -12.36
N ASP A 54 2.96 -15.64 -13.40
CA ASP A 54 2.97 -16.12 -14.79
C ASP A 54 4.37 -16.56 -15.22
N LYS A 55 5.40 -15.76 -14.89
CA LYS A 55 6.80 -16.10 -15.20
C LYS A 55 7.28 -17.35 -14.46
N ILE A 56 6.86 -17.55 -13.21
CA ILE A 56 7.19 -18.75 -12.43
C ILE A 56 6.47 -19.97 -13.01
N SER A 57 5.19 -19.84 -13.38
CA SER A 57 4.40 -20.89 -14.00
C SER A 57 5.02 -21.34 -15.33
N MET A 58 5.38 -20.40 -16.21
CA MET A 58 6.04 -20.71 -17.48
C MET A 58 7.41 -21.41 -17.30
N ARG A 59 8.18 -21.05 -16.27
CA ARG A 59 9.44 -21.75 -15.95
C ARG A 59 9.22 -23.17 -15.45
N SER A 60 8.09 -23.43 -14.78
CA SER A 60 7.78 -24.76 -14.24
C SER A 60 7.34 -25.76 -15.30
N THR A 61 6.81 -25.31 -16.44
CA THR A 61 6.37 -26.16 -17.56
C THR A 61 7.46 -26.43 -18.60
N THR A 62 8.65 -25.84 -18.44
CA THR A 62 9.77 -25.96 -19.39
C THR A 62 10.88 -26.90 -18.89
N ASN A 63 10.66 -27.63 -17.79
CA ASN A 63 11.55 -28.67 -17.27
C ASN A 63 10.95 -30.06 -17.44
#